data_AF-A0A6B9FYZ4-F1
#
_entry.id   AF-A0A6B9FYZ4-F1
#
_cell.length_a   1.000
_cell.length_b   1.000
_cell.length_c   1.000
_cell.angle_alpha   90.00
_cell.angle_beta   90.00
_cell.angle_gamma   90.00
#
_symmetry.space_group_name_H-M   'P 1'
#
loop_
_entity.id
_entity.type
_entity.pdbx_description
1 polymer ?
#
loop_
_entity_poly.entity_id
_entity_poly.type
_entity_poly.pdbx_seq_one_letter_code
_entity_poly.pdbx_strand_id
1 'polypeptide(L)' 'MGLPKRVKELEERVAALEGRPKAPAADACPLCGEPMKVTASGADPLWGTFGVQQRTLTCTNAECGHTEKREFDPNKQA' A
#
# COMPACT_ATOMS: atom_id res chain seq x y z
N MET A 1 -23.27 17.37 27.02
CA MET A 1 -22.10 16.50 27.23
C MET A 1 -22.31 15.20 26.46
N GLY A 2 -21.80 15.09 25.23
CA GLY A 2 -22.03 13.95 24.31
C GLY A 2 -20.77 13.18 23.90
N LEU A 3 -19.65 13.44 24.58
CA LEU A 3 -18.34 12.87 24.27
C LEU A 3 -18.22 11.33 24.40
N PRO A 4 -18.85 10.62 25.36
CA PRO A 4 -18.53 9.21 25.59
C PRO A 4 -19.00 8.27 24.47
N LYS A 5 -20.05 8.64 23.72
CA LYS A 5 -20.51 7.84 22.56
C LYS A 5 -19.54 7.92 21.38
N ARG A 6 -18.97 9.11 21.14
CA ARG A 6 -18.00 9.32 20.05
C ARG A 6 -16.67 8.62 20.33
N VAL A 7 -16.26 8.55 21.60
CA VAL A 7 -15.04 7.86 22.00
C VAL A 7 -15.13 6.36 21.71
N LYS A 8 -16.23 5.70 22.10
CA LYS A 8 -16.44 4.27 21.79
C LYS A 8 -16.47 3.98 20.29
N GLU A 9 -17.18 4.79 19.52
CA GLU A 9 -17.23 4.64 18.06
C GLU A 9 -15.84 4.80 17.43
N LEU A 10 -15.00 5.69 17.97
CA LEU A 10 -13.62 5.86 17.52
C LEU A 10 -12.75 4.66 17.90
N GLU A 11 -12.88 4.13 19.12
CA GLU A 11 -12.14 2.95 19.59
C GLU A 11 -12.49 1.71 18.75
N GLU A 12 -13.76 1.49 18.44
CA GLU A 12 -14.21 0.39 17.58
C GLU A 12 -13.64 0.51 16.15
N ARG A 13 -13.59 1.74 15.62
CA ARG A 13 -13.00 2.00 14.31
C ARG A 13 -11.48 1.80 14.30
N VAL A 14 -10.78 2.19 15.37
CA VAL A 14 -9.33 1.99 15.49
C VAL A 14 -9.02 0.50 15.62
N ALA A 15 -9.73 -0.23 16.48
CA ALA A 15 -9.57 -1.69 16.60
C ALA A 15 -9.84 -2.41 15.26
N ALA A 16 -10.84 -1.96 14.49
CA ALA A 16 -11.12 -2.50 13.16
C ALA A 16 -10.11 -2.11 12.08
N LEU A 17 -9.29 -1.08 12.30
CA LEU A 17 -8.18 -0.70 11.42
C LEU A 17 -6.88 -1.42 11.80
N GLU A 18 -6.61 -1.57 13.10
CA GLU A 18 -5.42 -2.25 13.63
C GLU A 18 -5.51 -3.78 13.46
N GLY A 19 -6.72 -4.35 13.47
CA GLY A 19 -6.94 -5.79 13.22
C GLY A 19 -6.86 -6.20 11.75
N ARG A 20 -6.74 -5.25 10.81
CA ARG A 20 -6.58 -5.60 9.39
C ARG A 20 -5.19 -6.17 9.18
N PRO A 21 -5.05 -7.37 8.57
CA PRO A 21 -3.73 -7.87 8.22
C PRO A 21 -3.06 -6.84 7.31
N LYS A 22 -1.87 -6.39 7.74
CA LYS A 22 -0.99 -5.57 6.90
C LYS A 22 -0.85 -6.33 5.58
N ALA A 23 -1.22 -5.68 4.46
CA ALA A 23 -1.25 -6.32 3.16
C ALA A 23 0.06 -7.10 2.92
N PRO A 24 -0.02 -8.38 2.49
CA PRO A 24 1.15 -9.24 2.40
C PRO A 24 2.13 -8.70 1.35
N ALA A 25 3.37 -8.49 1.77
CA ALA A 25 4.67 -8.60 1.07
C ALA A 25 4.81 -8.22 -0.43
N ALA A 26 3.83 -7.59 -1.08
CA ALA A 26 3.94 -7.08 -2.45
C ALA A 26 4.86 -5.84 -2.54
N ASP A 27 5.40 -5.40 -1.40
CA ASP A 27 6.31 -4.28 -1.28
C ASP A 27 7.69 -4.72 -0.78
N ALA A 28 8.04 -6.02 -0.72
CA ALA A 28 9.41 -6.39 -0.34
C ALA A 28 10.39 -6.18 -1.51
N CYS A 29 11.57 -5.64 -1.20
CA CYS A 29 12.66 -5.45 -2.15
C CYS A 29 13.25 -6.82 -2.53
N PRO A 30 13.36 -7.16 -3.83
CA PRO A 30 13.90 -8.44 -4.25
C PRO A 30 15.39 -8.61 -3.95
N LEU A 31 16.10 -7.52 -3.62
CA LEU A 31 17.54 -7.55 -3.38
C LEU A 31 17.89 -7.69 -1.90
N CYS A 32 17.19 -6.99 -1.00
CA CYS A 32 17.53 -6.93 0.42
C CYS A 32 16.39 -7.37 1.35
N GLY A 33 15.20 -7.66 0.83
CA GLY A 33 14.03 -8.08 1.61
C GLY A 33 13.37 -6.97 2.44
N GLU A 34 13.99 -5.79 2.54
CA GLU A 34 13.40 -4.60 3.17
C GLU A 34 12.15 -4.13 2.43
N PRO A 35 11.22 -3.43 3.11
CA PRO A 35 10.06 -2.88 2.45
C PRO A 35 10.44 -1.83 1.40
N MET A 36 9.56 -1.65 0.44
CA MET A 36 9.61 -0.66 -0.61
C MET A 36 8.41 0.26 -0.44
N LYS A 37 8.59 1.50 -0.86
CA LYS A 37 7.58 2.54 -0.78
C LYS A 37 7.20 2.96 -2.19
N VAL A 38 5.91 3.11 -2.45
CA VAL A 38 5.42 3.70 -3.70
C VAL A 38 5.83 5.17 -3.75
N THR A 39 6.64 5.54 -4.74
CA THR A 39 7.11 6.92 -4.98
C THR A 39 6.34 7.60 -6.11
N ALA A 40 5.76 6.82 -7.03
CA ALA A 40 4.87 7.33 -8.07
C ALA A 40 3.80 6.30 -8.43
N SER A 41 2.65 6.77 -8.90
CA SER A 41 1.57 5.93 -9.42
C SER A 41 0.91 6.63 -10.60
N GLY A 42 0.68 5.91 -11.69
CA GLY A 42 -0.02 6.41 -12.87
C GLY A 42 -0.81 5.32 -13.56
N ALA A 43 -1.58 5.68 -14.58
CA ALA A 43 -2.23 4.70 -15.44
C ALA A 43 -1.18 3.86 -16.18
N ASP A 44 -1.41 2.55 -16.26
CA ASP A 44 -0.55 1.69 -17.08
C ASP A 44 -0.68 2.05 -18.57
N PRO A 45 0.41 2.16 -19.35
CA PRO A 45 0.35 2.55 -20.75
C PRO A 45 -0.44 1.59 -21.65
N LEU A 46 -0.56 0.31 -21.27
CA LEU A 46 -1.28 -0.70 -22.03
C LEU A 46 -2.67 -0.96 -21.44
N TRP A 47 -2.77 -1.03 -20.11
CA TRP A 47 -3.97 -1.48 -19.40
C TRP A 47 -4.67 -0.38 -18.58
N GLY A 48 -4.21 0.86 -18.67
CA GLY A 48 -4.74 1.99 -17.91
C GLY A 48 -6.22 2.27 -18.19
N THR A 49 -6.69 1.99 -19.41
CA THR A 49 -8.12 2.08 -19.78
C THR A 49 -9.00 1.08 -19.04
N PHE A 50 -8.42 -0.03 -18.57
CA PHE A 50 -9.10 -1.05 -17.77
C PHE A 50 -8.93 -0.83 -16.26
N GLY A 51 -8.35 0.31 -15.86
CA GLY A 51 -8.17 0.68 -14.45
C GLY A 51 -6.89 0.17 -13.81
N VAL A 52 -6.00 -0.47 -14.58
CA VAL A 52 -4.69 -0.93 -14.10
C VAL A 52 -3.73 0.25 -13.92
N GLN A 53 -2.98 0.24 -12.83
CA GLN A 53 -2.01 1.26 -12.49
C GLN A 53 -0.58 0.73 -12.65
N GLN A 54 0.33 1.57 -13.12
CA GLN A 54 1.76 1.32 -13.00
C GLN A 54 2.28 2.12 -11.80
N ARG A 55 2.86 1.43 -10.83
CA ARG A 55 3.45 2.04 -9.62
C ARG A 55 4.97 1.94 -9.67
N THR A 56 5.65 3.02 -9.34
CA THR A 56 7.08 3.02 -9.08
C THR A 56 7.30 2.80 -7.58
N LEU A 57 8.07 1.78 -7.23
CA LEU A 57 8.44 1.44 -5.85
C LEU A 57 9.93 1.69 -5.66
N THR A 58 10.30 2.30 -4.54
CA THR A 58 11.68 2.53 -4.14
C THR A 58 11.92 1.88 -2.77
N CYS A 59 12.99 1.13 -2.63
CA CYS A 59 13.35 0.47 -1.37
C CYS A 59 13.59 1.51 -0.26
N THR A 60 13.11 1.23 0.95
CA THR A 60 13.31 2.11 2.11
C THR A 60 14.75 2.08 2.62
N ASN A 61 15.50 1.02 2.30
CA ASN A 61 16.90 0.92 2.64
C ASN A 61 17.74 1.81 1.70
N ALA A 62 18.30 2.88 2.26
CA ALA A 62 19.14 3.85 1.55
C ALA A 62 20.42 3.22 0.97
N GLU A 63 20.96 2.16 1.58
CA GLU A 63 22.13 1.44 1.07
C GLU A 63 21.78 0.56 -0.15
N CYS A 64 20.52 0.10 -0.24
CA CYS A 64 20.05 -0.66 -1.40
C CYS A 64 19.65 0.25 -2.57
N GLY A 65 18.84 1.29 -2.30
CA GLY A 65 18.41 2.26 -3.31
C GLY A 65 17.61 1.70 -4.49
N HIS A 66 17.22 0.43 -4.46
CA HIS A 66 16.55 -0.23 -5.57
C HIS A 66 15.22 0.45 -5.90
N THR A 67 14.98 0.67 -7.19
CA THR A 67 13.72 1.24 -7.70
C THR A 67 13.21 0.40 -8.86
N GLU A 68 11.93 0.07 -8.85
CA GLU A 68 11.29 -0.73 -9.89
C GLU A 68 9.87 -0.24 -10.18
N LYS A 69 9.32 -0.69 -11.32
CA LYS A 69 7.93 -0.43 -11.70
C LYS A 69 7.15 -1.72 -11.62
N ARG A 70 6.02 -1.72 -10.92
CA ARG A 70 5.11 -2.87 -10.81
C ARG A 70 3.73 -2.49 -11.29
N GLU A 71 3.10 -3.43 -11.98
CA GLU A 71 1.68 -3.36 -12.30
C GLU A 71 0.87 -3.56 -11.01
N PHE A 72 -0.14 -2.72 -10.83
CA PHE A 72 -1.08 -2.79 -9.72
C PHE A 72 -2.49 -2.66 -10.26
N ASP A 73 -3.25 -3.74 -10.16
CA ASP A 73 -4.67 -3.74 -10.50
C ASP A 73 -5.49 -3.55 -9.20
N PRO A 74 -6.12 -2.37 -8.98
CA PRO A 74 -6.95 -2.13 -7.81
C PRO A 74 -8.21 -3.00 -7.74
N ASN A 75 -8.65 -3.58 -8.86
CA ASN A 75 -9.84 -4.42 -8.93
C ASN A 75 -9.52 -5.90 -8.65
N LYS A 76 -8.25 -6.29 -8.75
CA LYS A 76 -7.77 -7.62 -8.37
C LYS A 76 -7.55 -7.62 -6.86
N GLN A 77 -8.54 -8.10 -6.12
CA GLN A 77 -8.38 -8.37 -4.69
C GLN A 77 -7.31 -9.46 -4.54
N ALA A 78 -6.25 -9.14 -3.78
CA ALA A 78 -5.23 -10.08 -3.33
C ALA A 78 -5.78 -11.03 -2.27
#